data_AF-A0A8D1KDA2-F1
#
_entry.id   AF-A0A8D1KDA2-F1
#
_cell.length_a   1.000
_cell.length_b   1.000
_cell.length_c   1.000
_cell.angle_alpha   90.00
_cell.angle_beta   90.00
_cell.angle_gamma   90.00
#
_symmetry.space_group_name_H-M   'P 1'
#
loop_
_entity.id
_entity.type
_entity.pdbx_description
1 polymer ?
#
loop_
_entity_poly.entity_id
_entity_poly.type
_entity_poly.pdbx_seq_one_letter_code
_entity_poly.pdbx_strand_id
1 'polypeptide(L)'
;MKLTRKMVLSRAKASELHNVRKLNCWGSRLTDISICREMPSLEVITLSVNSISTLEPVSRCRQLSELYLRKNRIPSLAELFYLKGLPRLRVLWLAENPCCGACPHLYRMTVLRNLPHLQKLDNQTVTEEEVSRALTEGEEVTAPSREDTRNGLPELPYALSTVDTAATETPQDPLSLRESEASIQGQLSPKPPPRDRFPSFSQREAASSCRSRNNILTAILLLLRELDSEGLEAVHQTVLGRLQALHKQELQEDVE
;
A
#
# COMPACT_ATOMS: atom_id res chain seq x y z
N MET A 1 -23.31 3.94 -0.93
CA MET A 1 -24.44 3.08 -1.34
C MET A 1 -23.97 1.63 -1.42
N LYS A 2 -24.81 0.64 -1.12
CA LYS A 2 -24.47 -0.78 -1.27
C LYS A 2 -24.93 -1.31 -2.64
N LEU A 3 -24.10 -2.11 -3.29
CA LEU A 3 -24.47 -2.85 -4.50
C LEU A 3 -25.40 -4.00 -4.10
N THR A 4 -26.70 -3.88 -4.38
CA THR A 4 -27.71 -4.89 -4.03
C THR A 4 -27.93 -5.89 -5.16
N ARG A 5 -28.32 -7.14 -4.81
CA ARG A 5 -28.68 -8.18 -5.78
C ARG A 5 -29.68 -7.69 -6.84
N LYS A 6 -30.74 -6.97 -6.44
CA LYS A 6 -31.73 -6.40 -7.37
C LYS A 6 -31.10 -5.46 -8.39
N MET A 7 -30.18 -4.57 -7.97
CA MET A 7 -29.50 -3.64 -8.86
C MET A 7 -28.53 -4.35 -9.82
N VAL A 8 -27.85 -5.41 -9.37
CA VAL A 8 -26.99 -6.24 -10.22
C VAL A 8 -27.82 -6.95 -11.30
N LEU A 9 -28.86 -7.69 -10.92
CA LEU A 9 -29.68 -8.47 -11.86
C LEU A 9 -30.35 -7.56 -12.91
N SER A 10 -30.87 -6.40 -12.48
CA SER A 10 -31.44 -5.38 -13.37
C SER A 10 -30.43 -4.83 -14.38
N ARG A 11 -29.20 -4.50 -13.94
CA ARG A 11 -28.15 -3.93 -14.82
C ARG A 11 -27.51 -4.95 -15.74
N ALA A 12 -27.33 -6.18 -15.27
CA ALA A 12 -26.76 -7.28 -16.04
C ALA A 12 -27.78 -7.97 -16.97
N LYS A 13 -29.09 -7.66 -16.83
CA LYS A 13 -30.20 -8.39 -17.48
C LYS A 13 -30.13 -9.90 -17.25
N ALA A 14 -29.66 -10.31 -16.07
CA ALA A 14 -29.46 -11.70 -15.70
C ALA A 14 -30.53 -12.14 -14.69
N SER A 15 -31.00 -13.38 -14.81
CA SER A 15 -31.90 -14.00 -13.83
C SER A 15 -31.19 -14.31 -12.51
N GLU A 16 -29.88 -14.62 -12.57
CA GLU A 16 -29.10 -15.16 -11.46
C GLU A 16 -27.68 -14.58 -11.43
N LEU A 17 -27.13 -14.39 -10.22
CA LEU A 17 -25.82 -13.75 -10.02
C LEU A 17 -24.65 -14.54 -10.63
N HIS A 18 -24.73 -15.88 -10.62
CA HIS A 18 -23.65 -16.73 -11.13
C HIS A 18 -23.53 -16.69 -12.67
N ASN A 19 -24.54 -16.16 -13.38
CA ASN A 19 -24.53 -15.98 -14.84
C ASN A 19 -24.08 -14.57 -15.27
N VAL A 20 -23.82 -13.66 -14.33
CA VAL A 20 -23.40 -12.29 -14.62
C VAL A 20 -21.93 -12.28 -15.08
N ARG A 21 -21.71 -12.16 -16.38
CA ARG A 21 -20.37 -11.99 -16.99
C ARG A 21 -19.93 -10.53 -17.08
N LYS A 22 -20.85 -9.62 -17.34
CA LYS A 22 -20.56 -8.18 -17.52
C LYS A 22 -21.46 -7.34 -16.63
N LEU A 23 -20.86 -6.44 -15.86
CA LEU A 23 -21.60 -5.55 -14.95
C LEU A 23 -21.12 -4.11 -15.08
N ASN A 24 -22.01 -3.22 -15.52
CA ASN A 24 -21.76 -1.79 -15.53
C ASN A 24 -22.39 -1.11 -14.32
N CYS A 25 -21.56 -0.51 -13.47
CA CYS A 25 -21.94 0.19 -12.25
C CYS A 25 -21.28 1.58 -12.13
N TRP A 26 -21.04 2.24 -13.26
CA TRP A 26 -20.52 3.61 -13.32
C TRP A 26 -21.37 4.61 -12.50
N GLY A 27 -20.73 5.62 -11.92
CA GLY A 27 -21.41 6.81 -11.35
C GLY A 27 -22.38 6.55 -10.19
N SER A 28 -22.36 5.37 -9.58
CA SER A 28 -23.42 4.86 -8.71
C SER A 28 -23.22 5.14 -7.21
N ARG A 29 -22.19 5.94 -6.85
CA ARG A 29 -21.81 6.27 -5.46
C ARG A 29 -21.68 5.04 -4.55
N LEU A 30 -21.23 3.92 -5.13
CA LEU A 30 -21.06 2.65 -4.44
C LEU A 30 -19.90 2.74 -3.45
N THR A 31 -20.13 2.21 -2.26
CA THR A 31 -19.16 2.11 -1.16
C THR A 31 -18.94 0.65 -0.78
N ASP A 32 -19.98 -0.19 -0.91
CA ASP A 32 -19.94 -1.61 -0.59
C ASP A 32 -20.28 -2.43 -1.84
N ILE A 33 -19.33 -3.28 -2.24
CA ILE A 33 -19.40 -4.23 -3.37
C ILE A 33 -19.33 -5.70 -2.92
N SER A 34 -19.67 -6.00 -1.66
CA SER A 34 -19.60 -7.36 -1.06
C SER A 34 -20.30 -8.44 -1.90
N ILE A 35 -21.36 -8.08 -2.63
CA ILE A 35 -22.11 -8.99 -3.51
C ILE A 35 -21.27 -9.57 -4.66
N CYS A 36 -20.12 -8.97 -5.00
CA CYS A 36 -19.18 -9.53 -5.98
C CYS A 36 -18.66 -10.93 -5.59
N ARG A 37 -18.65 -11.26 -4.29
CA ARG A 37 -18.32 -12.62 -3.80
C ARG A 37 -19.27 -13.70 -4.34
N GLU A 38 -20.48 -13.34 -4.73
CA GLU A 38 -21.53 -14.24 -5.27
C GLU A 38 -21.53 -14.30 -6.82
N MET A 39 -20.56 -13.67 -7.50
CA MET A 39 -20.47 -13.58 -8.97
C MET A 39 -19.17 -14.21 -9.52
N PRO A 40 -18.96 -15.54 -9.40
CA PRO A 40 -17.70 -16.18 -9.79
C PRO A 40 -17.40 -16.12 -11.30
N SER A 41 -18.43 -15.99 -12.14
CA SER A 41 -18.36 -15.94 -13.61
C SER A 41 -18.18 -14.53 -14.17
N LEU A 42 -17.93 -13.53 -13.32
CA LEU A 42 -17.77 -12.14 -13.73
C LEU A 42 -16.44 -11.96 -14.50
N GLU A 43 -16.53 -11.48 -15.74
CA GLU A 43 -15.40 -11.25 -16.66
C GLU A 43 -15.05 -9.75 -16.72
N VAL A 44 -16.05 -8.88 -16.82
CA VAL A 44 -15.87 -7.43 -17.01
C VAL A 44 -16.70 -6.67 -15.97
N ILE A 45 -16.07 -5.80 -15.20
CA ILE A 45 -16.77 -4.91 -14.28
C ILE A 45 -16.31 -3.46 -14.39
N THR A 46 -17.27 -2.55 -14.57
CA THR A 46 -17.03 -1.10 -14.49
C THR A 46 -17.58 -0.52 -13.20
N LEU A 47 -16.67 -0.01 -12.36
CA LEU A 47 -16.93 0.62 -11.07
C LEU A 47 -16.36 2.03 -11.00
N SER A 48 -16.01 2.64 -12.14
CA SER A 48 -15.48 4.00 -12.18
C SER A 48 -16.48 5.04 -11.65
N VAL A 49 -15.98 6.12 -11.04
CA VAL A 49 -16.76 7.20 -10.41
C VAL A 49 -17.68 6.66 -9.31
N ASN A 50 -17.08 5.96 -8.35
CA ASN A 50 -17.75 5.48 -7.13
C ASN A 50 -16.96 5.93 -5.89
N SER A 51 -17.10 5.24 -4.77
CA SER A 51 -16.42 5.56 -3.50
C SER A 51 -15.98 4.29 -2.79
N ILE A 52 -15.49 3.33 -3.57
CA ILE A 52 -15.01 2.02 -3.11
C ILE A 52 -13.61 2.21 -2.51
N SER A 53 -13.40 1.65 -1.33
CA SER A 53 -12.12 1.69 -0.60
C SER A 53 -11.39 0.36 -0.56
N THR A 54 -12.06 -0.77 -0.81
CA THR A 54 -11.45 -2.11 -0.76
C THR A 54 -11.84 -2.99 -1.96
N LEU A 55 -10.90 -3.85 -2.35
CA LEU A 55 -11.02 -4.83 -3.43
C LEU A 55 -11.19 -6.28 -2.93
N GLU A 56 -11.21 -6.50 -1.60
CA GLU A 56 -11.41 -7.82 -0.98
C GLU A 56 -12.61 -8.60 -1.61
N PRO A 57 -13.79 -8.00 -1.89
CA PRO A 57 -14.90 -8.74 -2.49
C PRO A 57 -14.66 -9.24 -3.93
N VAL A 58 -13.69 -8.68 -4.64
CA VAL A 58 -13.36 -9.02 -6.03
C VAL A 58 -12.44 -10.25 -6.11
N SER A 59 -11.72 -10.58 -5.03
CA SER A 59 -10.81 -11.74 -4.94
C SER A 59 -11.44 -13.10 -5.30
N ARG A 60 -12.77 -13.23 -5.23
CA ARG A 60 -13.52 -14.45 -5.56
C ARG A 60 -13.91 -14.55 -7.03
N CYS A 61 -13.81 -13.46 -7.80
CA CYS A 61 -14.18 -13.40 -9.23
C CYS A 61 -13.08 -13.99 -10.12
N ARG A 62 -12.83 -15.30 -10.04
CA ARG A 62 -11.72 -15.98 -10.75
C ARG A 62 -11.72 -15.81 -12.28
N GLN A 63 -12.86 -15.46 -12.87
CA GLN A 63 -13.00 -15.22 -14.32
C GLN A 63 -12.72 -13.78 -14.74
N LEU A 64 -12.43 -12.87 -13.80
CA LEU A 64 -12.33 -11.44 -14.09
C LEU A 64 -11.12 -11.14 -14.97
N SER A 65 -11.38 -10.54 -16.13
CA SER A 65 -10.39 -10.10 -17.10
C SER A 65 -10.21 -8.58 -17.13
N GLU A 66 -11.27 -7.82 -16.84
CA GLU A 66 -11.27 -6.35 -16.93
C GLU A 66 -11.89 -5.71 -15.69
N LEU A 67 -11.11 -4.87 -15.00
CA LEU A 67 -11.48 -4.19 -13.76
C LEU A 67 -11.26 -2.68 -13.86
N TYR A 68 -12.35 -1.94 -13.97
CA TYR A 68 -12.31 -0.47 -14.07
C TYR A 68 -12.73 0.20 -12.78
N LEU A 69 -11.78 0.85 -12.11
CA LEU A 69 -11.90 1.48 -10.78
C LEU A 69 -11.53 2.97 -10.79
N ARG A 70 -11.40 3.61 -11.97
CA ARG A 70 -11.05 5.03 -12.10
C ARG A 70 -11.90 5.91 -11.19
N LYS A 71 -11.29 6.83 -10.45
CA LYS A 71 -11.99 7.76 -9.54
C LYS A 71 -12.81 7.03 -8.46
N ASN A 72 -12.11 6.32 -7.59
CA ASN A 72 -12.62 5.70 -6.37
C ASN A 72 -11.84 6.20 -5.14
N ARG A 73 -11.89 5.48 -4.02
CA ARG A 73 -11.26 5.85 -2.74
C ARG A 73 -10.30 4.76 -2.25
N ILE A 74 -9.61 4.08 -3.15
CA ILE A 74 -8.63 3.03 -2.82
C ILE A 74 -7.42 3.71 -2.15
N PRO A 75 -7.15 3.46 -0.86
CA PRO A 75 -6.24 4.29 -0.08
C PRO A 75 -4.77 4.03 -0.40
N SER A 76 -4.41 2.77 -0.67
CA SER A 76 -3.03 2.32 -0.88
C SER A 76 -2.98 1.15 -1.87
N LEU A 77 -1.77 0.81 -2.32
CA LEU A 77 -1.55 -0.34 -3.20
C LEU A 77 -1.64 -1.69 -2.47
N ALA A 78 -1.80 -1.70 -1.15
CA ALA A 78 -2.03 -2.92 -0.36
C ALA A 78 -3.26 -3.73 -0.84
N GLU A 79 -4.29 -3.04 -1.35
CA GLU A 79 -5.49 -3.66 -1.91
C GLU A 79 -5.22 -4.50 -3.18
N LEU A 80 -4.07 -4.33 -3.84
CA LEU A 80 -3.66 -5.20 -4.96
C LEU A 80 -3.41 -6.66 -4.52
N PHE A 81 -3.14 -6.90 -3.23
CA PHE A 81 -3.03 -8.25 -2.68
C PHE A 81 -4.25 -9.13 -3.02
N TYR A 82 -5.45 -8.54 -2.99
CA TYR A 82 -6.70 -9.24 -3.35
C TYR A 82 -6.83 -9.55 -4.84
N LEU A 83 -6.06 -8.87 -5.70
CA LEU A 83 -6.03 -9.09 -7.14
C LEU A 83 -4.96 -10.11 -7.56
N LYS A 84 -3.91 -10.34 -6.76
CA LYS A 84 -2.86 -11.35 -7.03
C LYS A 84 -3.44 -12.74 -7.35
N GLY A 85 -4.55 -13.10 -6.71
CA GLY A 85 -5.25 -14.38 -6.92
C GLY A 85 -6.14 -14.48 -8.17
N LEU A 86 -6.11 -13.51 -9.08
CA LEU A 86 -6.99 -13.46 -10.27
C LEU A 86 -6.20 -13.80 -11.55
N PRO A 87 -6.14 -15.07 -11.99
CA PRO A 87 -5.25 -15.52 -13.07
C PRO A 87 -5.65 -15.04 -14.48
N ARG A 88 -6.81 -14.40 -14.62
CA ARG A 88 -7.33 -13.90 -15.91
C ARG A 88 -7.30 -12.37 -16.04
N LEU A 89 -6.91 -11.64 -14.99
CA LEU A 89 -6.94 -10.18 -14.97
C LEU A 89 -5.89 -9.60 -15.93
N ARG A 90 -6.37 -8.94 -16.99
CA ARG A 90 -5.54 -8.37 -18.08
C ARG A 90 -5.64 -6.85 -18.18
N VAL A 91 -6.76 -6.27 -17.77
CA VAL A 91 -7.00 -4.83 -17.84
C VAL A 91 -7.36 -4.30 -16.45
N LEU A 92 -6.61 -3.31 -15.97
CA LEU A 92 -6.84 -2.65 -14.70
C LEU A 92 -6.79 -1.13 -14.90
N TRP A 93 -7.74 -0.41 -14.30
CA TRP A 93 -7.77 1.05 -14.33
C TRP A 93 -7.98 1.58 -12.91
N LEU A 94 -6.93 2.14 -12.31
CA LEU A 94 -6.89 2.68 -10.94
C LEU A 94 -6.62 4.20 -10.89
N ALA A 95 -6.34 4.88 -12.01
CA ALA A 95 -6.17 6.34 -12.07
C ALA A 95 -7.27 7.14 -11.34
N GLU A 96 -6.90 8.33 -10.84
CA GLU A 96 -7.75 9.14 -9.93
C GLU A 96 -8.11 8.43 -8.60
N ASN A 97 -7.32 7.47 -8.12
CA ASN A 97 -7.42 6.96 -6.75
C ASN A 97 -6.26 7.48 -5.86
N PRO A 98 -6.46 7.60 -4.54
CA PRO A 98 -5.40 7.95 -3.60
C PRO A 98 -4.15 7.06 -3.71
N CYS A 99 -4.32 5.76 -4.01
CA CYS A 99 -3.23 4.81 -4.20
C CYS A 99 -2.23 5.14 -5.32
N CYS A 100 -2.54 6.06 -6.23
CA CYS A 100 -1.58 6.52 -7.25
C CYS A 100 -0.44 7.37 -6.65
N GLY A 101 -0.62 7.92 -5.44
CA GLY A 101 0.41 8.64 -4.71
C GLY A 101 0.93 9.91 -5.42
N ALA A 102 2.11 10.36 -5.00
CA ALA A 102 2.82 11.49 -5.60
C ALA A 102 3.77 11.08 -6.75
N CYS A 103 4.06 9.78 -6.90
CA CYS A 103 5.08 9.26 -7.82
C CYS A 103 4.46 8.25 -8.81
N PRO A 104 3.99 8.71 -9.99
CA PRO A 104 3.35 7.84 -10.99
C PRO A 104 4.23 6.67 -11.45
N HIS A 105 5.56 6.86 -11.46
CA HIS A 105 6.53 5.84 -11.83
C HIS A 105 6.52 4.67 -10.84
N LEU A 106 6.76 4.93 -9.55
CA LEU A 106 6.75 3.92 -8.49
C LEU A 106 5.38 3.21 -8.39
N TYR A 107 4.29 3.96 -8.56
CA TYR A 107 2.94 3.40 -8.67
C TYR A 107 2.83 2.37 -9.79
N ARG A 108 3.21 2.72 -11.03
CA ARG A 108 3.16 1.80 -12.19
C ARG A 108 4.04 0.57 -11.95
N MET A 109 5.26 0.80 -11.46
CA MET A 109 6.25 -0.24 -11.19
C MET A 109 5.78 -1.23 -10.13
N THR A 110 5.20 -0.74 -9.03
CA THR A 110 4.60 -1.54 -7.96
C THR A 110 3.36 -2.31 -8.44
N VAL A 111 2.48 -1.71 -9.25
CA VAL A 111 1.33 -2.45 -9.82
C VAL A 111 1.80 -3.61 -10.69
N LEU A 112 2.77 -3.38 -11.58
CA LEU A 112 3.26 -4.41 -12.50
C LEU A 112 4.02 -5.53 -11.80
N ARG A 113 4.82 -5.23 -10.75
CA ARG A 113 5.51 -6.25 -9.95
C ARG A 113 4.52 -7.21 -9.29
N ASN A 114 3.39 -6.69 -8.83
CA ASN A 114 2.38 -7.47 -8.12
C ASN A 114 1.36 -8.14 -9.06
N LEU A 115 1.21 -7.65 -10.30
CA LEU A 115 0.30 -8.19 -11.33
C LEU A 115 1.03 -8.32 -12.69
N PRO A 116 2.02 -9.22 -12.83
CA PRO A 116 2.85 -9.33 -14.03
C PRO A 116 2.10 -9.83 -15.28
N HIS A 117 0.89 -10.36 -15.13
CA HIS A 117 0.04 -10.83 -16.24
C HIS A 117 -0.80 -9.72 -16.88
N LEU A 118 -0.66 -8.48 -16.41
CA LEU A 118 -1.46 -7.35 -16.85
C LEU A 118 -1.03 -6.84 -18.24
N GLN A 119 -1.99 -6.70 -19.15
CA GLN A 119 -1.76 -6.24 -20.54
C GLN A 119 -2.03 -4.73 -20.71
N LYS A 120 -2.91 -4.16 -19.87
CA LYS A 120 -3.22 -2.73 -19.87
C LYS A 120 -3.41 -2.20 -18.45
N LEU A 121 -2.71 -1.10 -18.15
CA LEU A 121 -2.84 -0.33 -16.91
C LEU A 121 -3.19 1.12 -17.25
N ASP A 122 -4.28 1.64 -16.69
CA ASP A 122 -4.69 3.05 -16.82
C ASP A 122 -4.78 3.57 -18.27
N ASN A 123 -5.33 2.71 -19.15
CA ASN A 123 -5.45 2.94 -20.60
C ASN A 123 -4.10 2.98 -21.36
N GLN A 124 -2.99 2.64 -20.72
CA GLN A 124 -1.70 2.39 -21.37
C GLN A 124 -1.49 0.89 -21.53
N THR A 125 -0.95 0.45 -22.67
CA THR A 125 -0.45 -0.92 -22.83
C THR A 125 0.74 -1.13 -21.89
N VAL A 126 0.89 -2.36 -21.40
CA VAL A 126 2.06 -2.80 -20.63
C VAL A 126 3.01 -3.52 -21.59
N THR A 127 4.30 -3.19 -21.55
CA THR A 127 5.32 -3.91 -22.33
C THR A 127 6.16 -4.82 -21.44
N GLU A 128 6.84 -5.81 -22.03
CA GLU A 128 7.64 -6.78 -21.26
C GLU A 128 8.83 -6.10 -20.57
N GLU A 129 9.39 -5.04 -21.17
CA GLU A 129 10.47 -4.23 -20.58
C GLU A 129 10.00 -3.44 -19.34
N GLU A 130 8.73 -3.04 -19.28
CA GLU A 130 8.16 -2.45 -18.07
C GLU A 130 7.97 -3.49 -16.96
N VAL A 131 7.55 -4.70 -17.30
CA VAL A 131 7.44 -5.81 -16.32
C VAL A 131 8.84 -6.21 -15.83
N SER A 132 9.85 -6.23 -16.70
CA SER A 132 11.25 -6.48 -16.31
C SER A 132 11.77 -5.42 -15.33
N ARG A 133 11.56 -4.12 -15.61
CA ARG A 133 11.89 -3.04 -14.66
C ARG A 133 11.09 -3.16 -13.35
N ALA A 134 9.84 -3.60 -13.43
CA ALA A 134 8.98 -3.77 -12.26
C ALA A 134 9.52 -4.78 -11.25
N LEU A 135 10.16 -5.86 -11.72
CA LEU A 135 10.80 -6.85 -10.84
C LEU A 135 11.97 -6.28 -10.04
N THR A 136 12.69 -5.29 -10.59
CA THR A 136 13.82 -4.63 -9.93
C THR A 136 13.37 -3.47 -9.04
N GLU A 137 12.49 -2.60 -9.54
CA GLU A 137 12.20 -1.28 -8.96
C GLU A 137 10.84 -1.18 -8.25
N GLY A 138 9.90 -2.07 -8.53
CA GLY A 138 8.58 -2.05 -7.90
C GLY A 138 8.64 -2.56 -6.45
N GLU A 139 7.72 -2.12 -5.60
CA GLU A 139 7.58 -2.69 -4.25
C GLU A 139 6.74 -3.97 -4.27
N GLU A 140 7.06 -4.95 -3.43
CA GLU A 140 6.15 -6.09 -3.24
C GLU A 140 5.04 -5.72 -2.24
N VAL A 141 3.79 -5.84 -2.69
CA VAL A 141 2.61 -5.70 -1.84
C VAL A 141 2.41 -7.00 -1.06
N THR A 142 2.72 -6.94 0.23
CA THR A 142 2.30 -7.92 1.23
C THR A 142 0.83 -7.76 1.57
N ALA A 143 0.26 -8.70 2.34
CA ALA A 143 -1.14 -8.61 2.76
C ALA A 143 -1.39 -7.30 3.54
N PRO A 144 -2.56 -6.64 3.41
CA PRO A 144 -2.87 -5.46 4.19
C PRO A 144 -2.92 -5.81 5.69
N SER A 145 -1.83 -5.47 6.39
CA SER A 145 -1.72 -5.59 7.84
C SER A 145 -2.87 -4.82 8.49
N ARG A 146 -3.74 -5.53 9.20
CA ARG A 146 -4.65 -4.88 10.16
C ARG A 146 -3.77 -4.27 11.25
N GLU A 147 -3.94 -2.97 11.45
CA GLU A 147 -2.97 -2.09 12.13
C GLU A 147 -2.51 -2.56 13.52
N ASP A 148 -1.28 -2.17 13.86
CA ASP A 148 -0.83 -1.80 15.20
C ASP A 148 -1.47 -2.52 16.39
N THR A 149 -0.94 -3.70 16.71
CA THR A 149 -1.03 -4.22 18.07
C THR A 149 0.36 -4.43 18.66
N ARG A 150 0.79 -3.43 19.44
CA ARG A 150 1.74 -3.51 20.55
C ARG A 150 3.22 -3.79 20.20
N ASN A 151 4.07 -2.89 20.69
CA ASN A 151 5.52 -3.00 20.87
C ASN A 151 6.06 -4.43 21.02
N GLY A 152 7.07 -4.74 20.21
CA GLY A 152 8.12 -5.71 20.52
C GLY A 152 7.77 -7.18 20.26
N LEU A 153 8.44 -7.75 19.27
CA LEU A 153 8.96 -9.11 19.35
C LEU A 153 10.39 -9.14 18.79
N PRO A 154 11.29 -9.98 19.33
CA PRO A 154 12.70 -9.97 18.98
C PRO A 154 12.94 -10.61 17.61
N GLU A 155 14.06 -10.27 16.99
CA GLU A 155 14.52 -10.96 15.79
C GLU A 155 14.78 -12.45 16.07
N LEU A 156 14.30 -13.30 15.16
CA LEU A 156 14.83 -14.65 14.98
C LEU A 156 15.66 -14.64 13.70
N PRO A 157 17.00 -14.68 13.78
CA PRO A 157 17.85 -14.80 12.60
C PRO A 157 17.63 -16.17 11.95
N TYR A 158 17.34 -16.16 10.65
CA TYR A 158 17.29 -17.39 9.86
C TYR A 158 18.68 -18.01 9.73
N ALA A 159 18.71 -19.34 9.61
CA ALA A 159 19.92 -20.14 9.54
C ALA A 159 20.87 -19.74 8.39
N LEU A 160 22.17 -19.69 8.71
CA LEU A 160 23.25 -19.90 7.74
C LEU A 160 23.67 -21.37 7.79
N SER A 161 23.54 -22.06 6.66
CA SER A 161 24.07 -23.41 6.46
C SER A 161 25.27 -23.37 5.51
N THR A 162 26.41 -23.93 5.91
CA THR A 162 27.33 -24.60 4.97
C THR A 162 28.30 -25.56 5.68
N VAL A 163 28.48 -26.72 5.03
CA VAL A 163 29.60 -27.68 5.06
C VAL A 163 29.94 -28.53 6.31
N ASP A 164 29.66 -29.83 6.16
CA ASP A 164 30.49 -31.01 6.47
C ASP A 164 31.45 -31.03 7.66
N THR A 165 31.27 -32.00 8.57
CA THR A 165 32.01 -33.27 8.51
C THR A 165 31.51 -34.35 9.49
N ALA A 166 31.43 -35.58 8.97
CA ALA A 166 31.70 -36.90 9.60
C ALA A 166 31.16 -37.31 11.01
N ALA A 167 30.61 -38.54 11.00
CA ALA A 167 30.81 -39.64 11.96
C ALA A 167 29.80 -39.93 13.10
N THR A 168 29.28 -41.17 13.00
CA THR A 168 29.06 -42.19 14.04
C THR A 168 27.93 -42.13 15.08
N GLU A 169 27.18 -43.25 15.08
CA GLU A 169 26.60 -44.00 16.21
C GLU A 169 25.20 -43.65 16.78
N THR A 170 24.30 -44.63 16.57
CA THR A 170 23.09 -44.98 17.34
C THR A 170 23.45 -45.80 18.60
N PRO A 171 22.48 -46.23 19.45
CA PRO A 171 21.23 -45.61 19.91
C PRO A 171 21.10 -45.66 21.46
N GLN A 172 20.09 -45.01 22.07
CA GLN A 172 19.27 -45.64 23.15
C GLN A 172 18.02 -44.85 23.56
N ASP A 173 16.98 -45.64 23.86
CA ASP A 173 15.70 -45.37 24.55
C ASP A 173 15.89 -45.70 26.07
N PRO A 174 14.90 -45.74 26.99
CA PRO A 174 13.52 -45.20 27.02
C PRO A 174 13.02 -44.66 28.41
N LEU A 175 11.73 -44.25 28.47
CA LEU A 175 10.86 -44.08 29.68
C LEU A 175 11.20 -42.90 30.65
N SER A 176 10.31 -42.39 31.53
CA SER A 176 9.07 -42.97 32.10
C SER A 176 8.09 -41.94 32.71
N LEU A 177 6.82 -42.37 32.84
CA LEU A 177 5.73 -41.95 33.77
C LEU A 177 4.97 -40.62 33.47
N ARG A 178 3.62 -40.58 33.35
CA ARG A 178 2.53 -40.85 34.34
C ARG A 178 2.63 -39.91 35.57
N GLU A 179 1.58 -39.27 36.09
CA GLU A 179 0.11 -39.44 35.89
C GLU A 179 -0.70 -38.20 36.38
N SER A 180 -2.00 -38.17 36.04
CA SER A 180 -3.15 -37.56 36.77
C SER A 180 -3.16 -36.07 37.18
N GLU A 181 -4.18 -35.27 36.79
CA GLU A 181 -5.51 -35.04 37.42
C GLU A 181 -5.48 -34.20 38.72
N ALA A 182 -6.48 -33.39 39.11
CA ALA A 182 -7.55 -32.66 38.42
C ALA A 182 -8.27 -31.72 39.44
N SER A 183 -8.75 -30.53 39.01
CA SER A 183 -9.72 -29.68 39.77
C SER A 183 -9.17 -29.07 41.10
N ILE A 184 -9.66 -27.98 41.75
CA ILE A 184 -11.00 -27.41 41.96
C ILE A 184 -10.94 -25.86 42.20
N GLN A 185 -11.95 -25.13 41.69
CA GLN A 185 -12.68 -23.92 42.18
C GLN A 185 -12.15 -22.97 43.31
N GLY A 186 -12.31 -21.65 43.13
CA GLY A 186 -12.46 -20.62 44.21
C GLY A 186 -12.17 -19.17 43.75
N GLN A 187 -13.15 -18.31 43.45
CA GLN A 187 -13.99 -17.44 44.32
C GLN A 187 -13.40 -16.05 44.73
N LEU A 188 -14.08 -14.99 44.27
CA LEU A 188 -14.33 -13.66 44.89
C LEU A 188 -13.25 -12.54 45.03
N SER A 189 -13.47 -11.50 44.19
CA SER A 189 -13.57 -10.06 44.57
C SER A 189 -12.31 -9.15 44.67
N PRO A 190 -12.45 -7.82 44.46
CA PRO A 190 -11.35 -6.94 44.02
C PRO A 190 -10.81 -5.96 45.07
N LYS A 191 -9.64 -5.33 44.79
CA LYS A 191 -9.06 -4.24 45.61
C LYS A 191 -8.24 -3.21 44.78
N PRO A 192 -8.47 -1.88 44.95
CA PRO A 192 -7.65 -0.79 44.37
C PRO A 192 -6.60 -0.30 45.41
N PRO A 193 -5.89 0.87 45.30
CA PRO A 193 -5.75 1.91 44.24
C PRO A 193 -4.24 1.97 43.80
N PRO A 194 -3.47 3.09 43.60
CA PRO A 194 -3.78 4.52 43.40
C PRO A 194 -2.98 5.33 42.31
N ARG A 195 -3.62 6.42 41.84
CA ARG A 195 -3.14 7.81 41.52
C ARG A 195 -1.88 8.18 40.69
N ASP A 196 -2.08 9.33 40.03
CA ASP A 196 -1.14 10.39 39.62
C ASP A 196 -0.12 10.14 38.49
N ARG A 197 -0.40 10.70 37.29
CA ARG A 197 0.28 11.91 36.75
C ARG A 197 -0.33 12.38 35.42
N PHE A 198 -0.89 13.60 35.38
CA PHE A 198 -1.19 14.32 34.12
C PHE A 198 0.11 14.89 33.51
N PRO A 199 0.16 15.08 32.18
CA PRO A 199 0.22 16.44 31.63
C PRO A 199 -0.90 16.67 30.60
N SER A 200 -1.67 17.75 30.70
CA SER A 200 -1.34 19.12 30.25
C SER A 200 -1.56 19.34 28.75
N PHE A 201 -2.68 19.98 28.44
CA PHE A 201 -2.92 20.68 27.17
C PHE A 201 -1.97 21.89 27.08
N SER A 202 -1.22 22.05 25.99
CA SER A 202 -0.73 23.36 25.53
C SER A 202 -0.27 23.37 24.08
N GLN A 203 -0.62 24.46 23.40
CA GLN A 203 0.04 25.05 22.22
C GLN A 203 0.04 24.24 20.91
N ARG A 204 -1.09 24.36 20.22
CA ARG A 204 -1.13 24.63 18.78
C ARG A 204 -0.49 26.01 18.50
N GLU A 205 -0.10 26.26 17.24
CA GLU A 205 0.37 27.57 16.70
C GLU A 205 1.88 27.90 16.82
N ALA A 206 2.70 27.26 15.97
CA ALA A 206 4.02 27.78 15.53
C ALA A 206 4.59 27.13 14.24
N ALA A 207 4.00 26.04 13.74
CA ALA A 207 4.66 25.11 12.80
C ALA A 207 4.46 25.37 11.28
N SER A 208 3.87 26.50 10.86
CA SER A 208 3.56 26.77 9.44
C SER A 208 4.75 27.32 8.64
N SER A 209 5.61 28.16 9.24
CA SER A 209 6.70 28.83 8.52
C SER A 209 7.88 27.88 8.19
N CYS A 210 8.31 27.06 9.16
CA CYS A 210 9.49 26.21 9.01
C CYS A 210 9.32 25.08 7.97
N ARG A 211 8.08 24.59 7.73
CA ARG A 211 7.82 23.58 6.68
C ARG A 211 8.12 24.11 5.28
N SER A 212 7.83 25.38 4.99
CA SER A 212 8.00 25.94 3.65
C SER A 212 9.46 25.94 3.19
N ARG A 213 10.38 26.36 4.07
CA ARG A 213 11.81 26.45 3.73
C ARG A 213 12.42 25.06 3.50
N ASN A 214 11.98 24.07 4.27
CA ASN A 214 12.39 22.68 4.10
C ASN A 214 11.84 22.09 2.80
N ASN A 215 10.56 22.33 2.47
CA ASN A 215 9.97 21.87 1.20
C ASN A 215 10.71 22.42 -0.03
N ILE A 216 11.11 23.70 -0.01
CA ILE A 216 11.87 24.32 -1.10
C ILE A 216 13.27 23.71 -1.21
N LEU A 217 13.97 23.52 -0.08
CA LEU A 217 15.27 22.87 -0.07
C LEU A 217 15.20 21.42 -0.58
N THR A 218 14.19 20.66 -0.16
CA THR A 218 13.94 19.29 -0.67
C THR A 218 13.65 19.29 -2.17
N ALA A 219 12.87 20.24 -2.69
CA ALA A 219 12.61 20.35 -4.12
C ALA A 219 13.88 20.69 -4.92
N ILE A 220 14.73 21.60 -4.42
CA ILE A 220 16.01 21.93 -5.04
C ILE A 220 16.95 20.71 -5.05
N LEU A 221 17.04 19.98 -3.94
CA LEU A 221 17.87 18.77 -3.84
C LEU A 221 17.41 17.62 -4.77
N LEU A 222 16.10 17.53 -5.04
CA LEU A 222 15.58 16.57 -6.03
C LEU A 222 15.96 16.97 -7.46
N LEU A 223 15.81 18.26 -7.82
CA LEU A 223 16.20 18.78 -9.13
C LEU A 223 17.71 18.68 -9.39
N LEU A 224 18.55 18.88 -8.36
CA LEU A 224 20.00 18.67 -8.42
C LEU A 224 20.40 17.23 -8.73
N ARG A 225 19.52 16.25 -8.55
CA ARG A 225 19.79 14.83 -8.86
C ARG A 225 19.59 14.49 -10.35
N GLU A 226 19.02 15.40 -11.13
CA GLU A 226 18.72 15.23 -12.56
C GLU A 226 19.60 16.13 -13.46
N LEU A 227 20.61 16.77 -12.88
CA LEU A 227 21.53 17.70 -13.56
C LEU A 227 22.89 17.04 -13.84
N ASP A 228 23.37 17.17 -15.08
CA ASP A 228 24.72 16.79 -15.49
C ASP A 228 25.79 17.72 -14.87
N SER A 229 27.07 17.34 -14.96
CA SER A 229 28.19 18.04 -14.31
C SER A 229 28.29 19.52 -14.66
N GLU A 230 28.06 19.89 -15.93
CA GLU A 230 28.06 21.30 -16.38
C GLU A 230 26.90 22.09 -15.77
N GLY A 231 25.72 21.47 -15.64
CA GLY A 231 24.55 22.07 -15.01
C GLY A 231 24.75 22.29 -13.51
N LEU A 232 25.39 21.34 -12.83
CA LEU A 232 25.72 21.45 -11.42
C LEU A 232 26.73 22.58 -11.15
N GLU A 233 27.75 22.74 -12.00
CA GLU A 233 28.73 23.82 -11.91
C GLU A 233 28.10 25.20 -12.16
N ALA A 234 27.20 25.33 -13.15
CA ALA A 234 26.45 26.56 -13.41
C ALA A 234 25.56 26.98 -12.22
N VAL A 235 24.91 26.01 -11.56
CA VAL A 235 24.14 26.28 -10.33
C VAL A 235 25.06 26.71 -9.18
N HIS A 236 26.23 26.07 -9.01
CA HIS A 236 27.19 26.44 -7.98
C HIS A 236 27.68 27.88 -8.13
N GLN A 237 28.08 28.30 -9.34
CA GLN A 237 28.49 29.68 -9.63
C GLN A 237 27.36 30.68 -9.39
N THR A 238 26.12 30.33 -9.78
CA THR A 238 24.94 31.20 -9.57
C THR A 238 24.63 31.40 -8.08
N VAL A 239 24.76 30.35 -7.27
CA VAL A 239 24.55 30.42 -5.81
C VAL A 239 25.65 31.25 -5.15
N LEU A 240 26.92 31.05 -5.51
CA LEU A 240 28.04 31.87 -5.01
C LEU A 240 27.86 33.36 -5.35
N GLY A 241 27.49 33.68 -6.59
CA GLY A 241 27.24 35.06 -7.02
C GLY A 241 26.10 35.72 -6.23
N ARG A 242 25.00 34.99 -5.95
CA ARG A 242 23.91 35.49 -5.11
C ARG A 242 24.32 35.69 -3.64
N LEU A 243 25.11 34.79 -3.06
CA LEU A 243 25.60 34.93 -1.68
C LEU A 243 26.54 36.14 -1.54
N GLN A 244 27.44 36.36 -2.50
CA GLN A 244 28.30 37.54 -2.54
C GLN A 244 27.52 38.84 -2.72
N ALA A 245 26.44 38.83 -3.50
CA ALA A 245 25.56 39.99 -3.67
C ALA A 245 24.84 40.34 -2.36
N LEU A 246 24.33 39.34 -1.63
CA LEU A 246 23.69 39.53 -0.33
C LEU A 246 24.66 40.08 0.73
N HIS A 247 25.88 39.53 0.84
CA HIS A 247 26.89 40.08 1.76
C HIS A 247 27.29 41.52 1.42
N LYS A 248 27.32 41.90 0.14
CA LYS A 248 27.57 43.30 -0.25
C LYS A 248 26.40 44.22 0.13
N GLN A 249 25.17 43.70 0.10
CA GLN A 249 23.98 44.46 0.48
C GLN A 249 23.90 44.64 2.01
N GLU A 250 24.17 43.58 2.78
CA GLU A 250 24.28 43.65 4.26
C GLU A 250 25.35 44.68 4.70
N LEU A 251 26.53 44.67 4.08
CA LEU A 251 27.61 45.65 4.35
C LEU A 251 27.30 47.10 3.92
N GLN A 252 26.23 47.32 3.17
CA GLN A 252 25.83 48.64 2.68
C GLN A 252 24.66 49.23 3.50
N GLU A 253 23.91 48.39 4.21
CA GLU A 253 22.89 48.81 5.20
C GLU A 253 23.53 49.22 6.55
N ASP A 254 24.74 48.75 6.87
CA ASP A 254 25.49 49.11 8.09
C ASP A 254 26.21 50.49 8.02
N VAL A 255 26.06 51.25 6.94
CA VAL A 255 26.82 52.50 6.67
C VAL A 255 25.92 53.73 6.44
N GLU A 256 24.60 53.60 6.58
CA GLU A 256 23.60 54.69 6.47
C GLU A 256 23.01 55.09 7.84
#